data_AF-A0A173ZIF7-F1
#
_entry.id   AF-A0A173ZIF7-F1
#
_cell.length_a   1.000
_cell.length_b   1.000
_cell.length_c   1.000
_cell.angle_alpha   90.00
_cell.angle_beta   90.00
_cell.angle_gamma   90.00
#
_symmetry.space_group_name_H-M   'P 1'
#
loop_
_entity.id
_entity.type
_entity.pdbx_description
1 polymer ?
#
loop_
_entity_poly.entity_id
_entity_poly.type
_entity_poly.pdbx_seq_one_letter_code
_entity_poly.pdbx_strand_id
1 'polypeptide(L)'
;MYIKSPLNYTGGKYKILKPVLGAFPRQIGSFVDLFAGGFNVGINVEADRIFCNDQITYLIGMFGLFRETETEVLLTRIRGLIAAYQLTQQNKEGYLELRRHYNESKDLMELFVLTCYAFNHQIRFNNSHEFNSPFGTNRSSFNGNIEKNLTAFCRALKEKDIVFSTTDFREMDLGFLGENDLIYCDPPYLISTGSYNDGNRGFRDWHEEEEAALLGLLDRLNGQGTRFALSNVLYHKGLSNDLLIEWSQNYHITYIDKSYANCNYHFKDRDAVTVEVLITNYVPEGAEE
;
A
#
# COMPACT_ATOMS: atom_id res chain seq x y z
N MET A 1 6.31 -5.32 -17.87
CA MET A 1 6.83 -4.19 -17.05
C MET A 1 5.77 -3.88 -16.01
N TYR A 2 6.12 -3.71 -14.74
CA TYR A 2 5.12 -3.46 -13.68
C TYR A 2 4.44 -2.10 -13.84
N ILE A 3 3.16 -2.06 -13.50
CA ILE A 3 2.32 -0.87 -13.42
C ILE A 3 2.60 -0.17 -12.09
N LYS A 4 2.93 1.11 -12.12
CA LYS A 4 3.18 1.91 -10.92
C LYS A 4 1.93 2.69 -10.55
N SER A 5 1.58 2.72 -9.27
CA SER A 5 0.54 3.61 -8.75
C SER A 5 0.84 5.08 -9.10
N PRO A 6 -0.17 5.88 -9.48
CA PRO A 6 -0.01 7.33 -9.62
C PRO A 6 0.20 8.02 -8.27
N LEU A 7 -0.12 7.35 -7.17
CA LEU A 7 0.06 7.85 -5.81
C LEU A 7 1.46 7.47 -5.29
N ASN A 8 2.13 8.44 -4.67
CA ASN A 8 3.36 8.17 -3.93
C ASN A 8 3.01 7.74 -2.50
N TYR A 9 2.76 6.45 -2.32
CA TYR A 9 2.43 5.89 -1.03
C TYR A 9 3.69 5.45 -0.27
N THR A 10 3.89 5.98 0.94
CA THR A 10 4.99 5.53 1.82
C THR A 10 4.85 4.03 2.10
N GLY A 11 5.95 3.29 2.13
CA GLY A 11 5.92 1.83 2.28
C GLY A 11 5.56 1.03 1.02
N GLY A 12 5.20 1.71 -0.09
CA GLY A 12 4.78 1.05 -1.31
C GLY A 12 5.82 0.08 -1.90
N LYS A 13 5.38 -1.14 -2.17
CA LYS A 13 6.21 -2.29 -2.57
C LYS A 13 6.74 -2.28 -4.00
N TYR A 14 6.52 -1.20 -4.76
CA TYR A 14 6.89 -1.12 -6.19
C TYR A 14 8.34 -1.53 -6.47
N LYS A 15 9.29 -1.14 -5.61
CA LYS A 15 10.73 -1.47 -5.78
C LYS A 15 11.04 -2.95 -5.59
N ILE A 16 10.21 -3.67 -4.84
CA ILE A 16 10.40 -5.08 -4.48
C ILE A 16 9.30 -5.97 -5.06
N LEU A 17 8.53 -5.49 -6.04
CA LEU A 17 7.49 -6.28 -6.70
C LEU A 17 8.03 -7.56 -7.32
N LYS A 18 9.25 -7.53 -7.89
CA LYS A 18 9.84 -8.72 -8.51
C LYS A 18 9.99 -9.88 -7.52
N PRO A 19 10.70 -9.73 -6.39
CA PRO A 19 10.79 -10.81 -5.41
C PRO A 19 9.44 -11.13 -4.74
N VAL A 20 8.58 -10.14 -4.47
CA VAL A 20 7.26 -10.39 -3.85
C VAL A 20 6.35 -11.20 -4.76
N LEU A 21 6.11 -10.75 -5.99
CA LEU A 21 5.25 -11.46 -6.95
C LEU A 21 5.87 -12.77 -7.43
N GLY A 22 7.20 -12.85 -7.52
CA GLY A 22 7.90 -14.09 -7.87
C GLY A 22 7.81 -15.17 -6.79
N ALA A 23 7.46 -14.81 -5.56
CA ALA A 23 7.18 -15.74 -4.48
C ALA A 23 5.72 -16.18 -4.44
N PHE A 24 4.80 -15.53 -5.16
CA PHE A 24 3.39 -15.90 -5.15
C PHE A 24 3.14 -17.16 -6.01
N PRO A 25 2.08 -17.94 -5.73
CA PRO A 25 1.67 -19.04 -6.59
C PRO A 25 1.30 -18.55 -8.00
N ARG A 26 1.54 -19.35 -9.06
CA ARG A 26 1.19 -18.92 -10.45
C ARG A 26 -0.30 -18.78 -10.70
N GLN A 27 -1.10 -19.60 -10.01
CA GLN A 27 -2.54 -19.64 -10.16
C GLN A 27 -3.16 -19.25 -8.83
N ILE A 28 -3.91 -18.14 -8.88
CA ILE A 28 -4.61 -17.57 -7.74
C ILE A 28 -6.04 -17.34 -8.20
N GLY A 29 -7.01 -17.96 -7.51
CA GLY A 29 -8.43 -17.70 -7.76
C GLY A 29 -8.78 -16.28 -7.29
N SER A 30 -8.91 -16.14 -5.98
CA SER A 30 -9.10 -14.86 -5.30
C SER A 30 -7.78 -14.37 -4.69
N PHE A 31 -7.40 -13.14 -5.02
CA PHE A 31 -6.31 -12.43 -4.35
C PHE A 31 -6.87 -11.32 -3.46
N VAL A 32 -6.52 -11.33 -2.17
CA VAL A 32 -6.89 -10.26 -1.25
C VAL A 32 -5.66 -9.42 -0.92
N ASP A 33 -5.62 -8.18 -1.39
CA ASP A 33 -4.67 -7.15 -0.93
C ASP A 33 -5.27 -6.48 0.31
N LEU A 34 -4.95 -7.01 1.49
CA LEU A 34 -5.64 -6.65 2.74
C LEU A 34 -5.31 -5.22 3.22
N PHE A 35 -4.12 -4.73 2.86
CA PHE A 35 -3.57 -3.42 3.20
C PHE A 35 -3.05 -2.75 1.92
N ALA A 36 -3.95 -2.47 0.98
CA ALA A 36 -3.61 -2.13 -0.39
C ALA A 36 -2.69 -0.90 -0.50
N GLY A 37 -2.90 0.13 0.32
CA GLY A 37 -2.16 1.38 0.26
C GLY A 37 -2.16 1.99 -1.14
N GLY A 38 -0.99 2.06 -1.78
CA GLY A 38 -0.85 2.50 -3.17
C GLY A 38 -1.32 1.48 -4.22
N PHE A 39 -1.75 0.29 -3.81
CA PHE A 39 -2.21 -0.85 -4.61
C PHE A 39 -1.21 -1.32 -5.67
N ASN A 40 0.09 -1.21 -5.37
CA ASN A 40 1.13 -1.65 -6.30
C ASN A 40 1.21 -3.17 -6.42
N VAL A 41 0.89 -3.93 -5.35
CA VAL A 41 0.91 -5.39 -5.40
C VAL A 41 -0.34 -5.89 -6.12
N GLY A 42 -1.54 -5.55 -5.63
CA GLY A 42 -2.78 -6.00 -6.24
C GLY A 42 -3.02 -5.54 -7.69
N ILE A 43 -2.51 -4.38 -8.14
CA ILE A 43 -2.63 -4.01 -9.57
C ILE A 43 -1.74 -4.86 -10.50
N ASN A 44 -0.68 -5.48 -9.96
CA ASN A 44 0.31 -6.24 -10.73
C ASN A 44 0.21 -7.76 -10.53
N VAL A 45 -0.61 -8.23 -9.60
CA VAL A 45 -0.86 -9.67 -9.42
C VAL A 45 -1.75 -10.17 -10.55
N GLU A 46 -1.53 -11.41 -10.96
CA GLU A 46 -2.43 -12.14 -11.86
C GLU A 46 -3.27 -13.09 -11.01
N ALA A 47 -4.57 -12.84 -10.98
CA ALA A 47 -5.57 -13.62 -10.26
C ALA A 47 -6.92 -13.50 -10.97
N ASP A 48 -7.81 -14.47 -10.80
CA ASP A 48 -9.14 -14.44 -11.43
C ASP A 48 -9.97 -13.27 -10.87
N ARG A 49 -9.85 -13.00 -9.57
CA ARG A 49 -10.51 -11.90 -8.88
C ARG A 49 -9.60 -11.26 -7.83
N ILE A 50 -9.62 -9.93 -7.74
CA ILE A 50 -8.78 -9.17 -6.83
C ILE A 50 -9.65 -8.36 -5.86
N PHE A 51 -9.37 -8.45 -4.57
CA PHE A 51 -9.98 -7.64 -3.52
C PHE A 51 -8.95 -6.62 -3.04
N CYS A 52 -9.26 -5.34 -3.23
CA CYS A 52 -8.44 -4.21 -2.82
C CYS A 52 -9.05 -3.61 -1.55
N ASN A 53 -8.45 -3.90 -0.41
CA ASN A 53 -8.91 -3.41 0.89
C ASN A 53 -7.91 -2.42 1.50
N ASP A 54 -8.40 -1.30 2.03
CA ASP A 54 -7.60 -0.41 2.89
C ASP A 54 -8.50 0.42 3.81
N GLN A 55 -8.08 0.67 5.05
CA GLN A 55 -8.85 1.51 5.98
C GLN A 55 -8.93 2.97 5.51
N ILE A 56 -7.98 3.43 4.70
CA ILE A 56 -7.96 4.80 4.18
C ILE A 56 -8.96 4.92 3.02
N THR A 57 -10.21 5.19 3.39
CA THR A 57 -11.36 5.31 2.48
C THR A 57 -11.11 6.22 1.28
N TYR A 58 -10.34 7.30 1.46
CA TYR A 58 -9.99 8.23 0.38
C TYR A 58 -9.13 7.61 -0.73
N LEU A 59 -8.25 6.66 -0.41
CA LEU A 59 -7.45 5.94 -1.41
C LEU A 59 -8.34 5.07 -2.28
N ILE A 60 -9.17 4.26 -1.61
CA ILE A 60 -10.09 3.36 -2.27
C ILE A 60 -11.11 4.14 -3.11
N GLY A 61 -11.60 5.28 -2.59
CA GLY A 61 -12.43 6.22 -3.34
C GLY A 61 -11.74 6.75 -4.60
N MET A 62 -10.47 7.17 -4.50
CA MET A 62 -9.70 7.60 -5.68
C MET A 62 -9.54 6.47 -6.71
N PHE A 63 -9.32 5.22 -6.28
CA PHE A 63 -9.25 4.08 -7.20
C PHE A 63 -10.60 3.81 -7.88
N GLY A 64 -11.70 3.94 -7.14
CA GLY A 64 -13.06 3.91 -7.70
C GLY A 64 -13.25 5.00 -8.77
N LEU A 65 -12.90 6.25 -8.46
CA LEU A 65 -12.95 7.37 -9.41
C LEU A 65 -12.12 7.10 -10.68
N PHE A 66 -10.91 6.55 -10.53
CA PHE A 66 -10.02 6.20 -11.65
C PHE A 66 -10.57 5.07 -12.51
N ARG A 67 -11.25 4.08 -11.91
CA ARG A 67 -11.90 2.99 -12.63
C ARG A 67 -13.13 3.46 -13.40
N GLU A 68 -13.97 4.27 -12.77
CA GLU A 68 -15.29 4.65 -13.30
C GLU A 68 -15.24 5.81 -14.29
N THR A 69 -14.18 6.63 -14.25
CA THR A 69 -14.03 7.79 -15.14
C THR A 69 -13.21 7.43 -16.37
N GLU A 70 -13.65 7.90 -17.55
CA GLU A 70 -12.82 7.79 -18.74
C GLU A 70 -11.49 8.52 -18.59
N THR A 71 -10.40 7.88 -19.01
CA THR A 71 -9.04 8.37 -18.68
C THR A 71 -8.80 9.77 -19.24
N GLU A 72 -9.27 10.06 -20.45
CA GLU A 72 -9.15 11.41 -21.05
C GLU A 72 -10.01 12.46 -20.35
N VAL A 73 -11.17 12.06 -19.80
CA VAL A 73 -12.03 12.95 -19.00
C VAL A 73 -11.33 13.26 -17.67
N LEU A 74 -10.74 12.25 -17.04
CA LEU A 74 -9.95 12.39 -15.82
C LEU A 74 -8.80 13.40 -16.02
N LEU A 75 -8.01 13.22 -17.09
CA LEU A 75 -6.89 14.11 -17.43
C LEU A 75 -7.35 15.53 -17.76
N THR A 76 -8.47 15.69 -18.46
CA THR A 76 -9.07 16.99 -18.74
C THR A 76 -9.46 17.70 -17.45
N ARG A 77 -10.11 17.00 -16.50
CA ARG A 77 -10.48 17.57 -15.19
C ARG A 77 -9.26 17.96 -14.37
N ILE A 78 -8.22 17.12 -14.32
CA ILE A 78 -6.95 17.43 -13.63
C ILE A 78 -6.34 18.72 -14.17
N ARG A 79 -6.21 18.83 -15.51
CA ARG A 79 -5.66 20.04 -16.16
C ARG A 79 -6.53 21.27 -15.91
N GLY A 80 -7.85 21.09 -15.87
CA GLY A 80 -8.80 22.15 -15.51
C GLY A 80 -8.59 22.69 -14.10
N LEU A 81 -8.45 21.80 -13.10
CA LEU A 81 -8.14 22.20 -11.72
C LEU A 81 -6.79 22.90 -11.62
N ILE A 82 -5.76 22.37 -12.28
CA ILE A 82 -4.43 22.99 -12.33
C ILE A 82 -4.51 24.41 -12.90
N ALA A 83 -5.27 24.62 -13.97
CA ALA A 83 -5.45 25.95 -14.57
C ALA A 83 -6.27 26.89 -13.67
N ALA A 84 -7.39 26.42 -13.11
CA ALA A 84 -8.30 27.22 -12.29
C ALA A 84 -7.63 27.78 -11.04
N TYR A 85 -6.85 26.95 -10.34
CA TYR A 85 -6.11 27.35 -9.14
C TYR A 85 -4.67 27.79 -9.43
N GLN A 86 -4.30 27.91 -10.71
CA GLN A 86 -2.97 28.31 -11.18
C GLN A 86 -1.84 27.51 -10.51
N LEU A 87 -2.01 26.20 -10.39
CA LEU A 87 -1.11 25.34 -9.63
C LEU A 87 0.25 25.20 -10.30
N THR A 88 1.29 25.66 -9.62
CA THR A 88 2.69 25.52 -10.00
C THR A 88 3.50 25.03 -8.81
N GLN A 89 4.78 24.69 -9.01
CA GLN A 89 5.67 24.33 -7.90
C GLN A 89 5.98 25.50 -6.96
N GLN A 90 5.58 26.73 -7.30
CA GLN A 90 5.82 27.95 -6.54
C GLN A 90 4.54 28.58 -5.98
N ASN A 91 3.37 28.30 -6.57
CA ASN A 91 2.11 28.90 -6.16
C ASN A 91 1.50 28.20 -4.94
N LYS A 92 2.01 28.54 -3.76
CA LYS A 92 1.48 28.06 -2.47
C LYS A 92 0.03 28.50 -2.24
N GLU A 93 -0.34 29.71 -2.65
CA GLU A 93 -1.70 30.24 -2.40
C GLU A 93 -2.76 29.45 -3.16
N GLY A 94 -2.54 29.15 -4.44
CA GLY A 94 -3.43 28.29 -5.23
C GLY A 94 -3.58 26.90 -4.63
N TYR A 95 -2.50 26.31 -4.11
CA TYR A 95 -2.55 25.04 -3.39
C TYR A 95 -3.38 25.13 -2.10
N LEU A 96 -3.21 26.18 -1.31
CA LEU A 96 -3.96 26.38 -0.06
C LEU A 96 -5.45 26.63 -0.33
N GLU A 97 -5.78 27.34 -1.41
CA GLU A 97 -7.15 27.57 -1.84
C GLU A 97 -7.85 26.28 -2.27
N LEU A 98 -7.20 25.48 -3.13
CA LEU A 98 -7.70 24.14 -3.50
C LEU A 98 -7.85 23.25 -2.26
N ARG A 99 -6.89 23.31 -1.32
CA ARG A 99 -6.95 22.52 -0.08
C ARG A 99 -8.15 22.90 0.79
N ARG A 100 -8.43 24.20 0.90
CA ARG A 100 -9.61 24.69 1.62
C ARG A 100 -10.89 24.17 0.97
N HIS A 101 -10.99 24.29 -0.36
CA HIS A 101 -12.15 23.82 -1.10
C HIS A 101 -12.35 22.30 -0.97
N TYR A 102 -11.28 21.50 -1.12
CA TYR A 102 -11.35 20.06 -0.88
C TYR A 102 -11.84 19.74 0.53
N ASN A 103 -11.36 20.45 1.56
CA ASN A 103 -11.77 20.16 2.93
C ASN A 103 -13.27 20.43 3.17
N GLU A 104 -13.89 21.29 2.35
CA GLU A 104 -15.33 21.57 2.34
C GLU A 104 -16.11 20.57 1.44
N SER A 105 -15.62 20.29 0.23
CA SER A 105 -16.31 19.51 -0.81
C SER A 105 -16.10 18.00 -0.69
N LYS A 106 -14.95 17.58 -0.16
CA LYS A 106 -14.40 16.21 -0.19
C LYS A 106 -14.32 15.60 -1.60
N ASP A 107 -14.17 16.42 -2.64
CA ASP A 107 -14.02 15.93 -4.03
C ASP A 107 -12.69 15.16 -4.21
N LEU A 108 -12.79 13.91 -4.66
CA LEU A 108 -11.65 13.01 -4.79
C LEU A 108 -10.69 13.39 -5.94
N MET A 109 -11.16 14.11 -6.96
CA MET A 109 -10.30 14.65 -7.99
C MET A 109 -9.42 15.76 -7.43
N GLU A 110 -10.01 16.66 -6.64
CA GLU A 110 -9.27 17.71 -5.92
C GLU A 110 -8.26 17.11 -4.97
N LEU A 111 -8.63 16.05 -4.24
CA LEU A 111 -7.69 15.31 -3.42
C LEU A 111 -6.52 14.81 -4.24
N PHE A 112 -6.76 14.09 -5.34
CA PHE A 112 -5.68 13.59 -6.19
C PHE A 112 -4.75 14.71 -6.66
N VAL A 113 -5.30 15.83 -7.15
CA VAL A 113 -4.52 16.99 -7.57
C VAL A 113 -3.71 17.56 -6.40
N LEU A 114 -4.29 17.70 -5.20
CA LEU A 114 -3.58 18.14 -4.00
C LEU A 114 -2.39 17.23 -3.68
N THR A 115 -2.55 15.91 -3.76
CA THR A 115 -1.44 14.97 -3.50
C THR A 115 -0.29 15.14 -4.49
N CYS A 116 -0.57 15.57 -5.72
CA CYS A 116 0.48 15.84 -6.70
C CYS A 116 1.35 17.06 -6.33
N TYR A 117 0.82 18.01 -5.56
CA TYR A 117 1.52 19.23 -5.14
C TYR A 117 1.86 19.27 -3.64
N ALA A 118 1.50 18.24 -2.88
CA ALA A 118 1.80 18.11 -1.46
C ALA A 118 3.28 17.79 -1.21
N PHE A 119 3.79 18.16 -0.04
CA PHE A 119 5.16 17.86 0.40
C PHE A 119 5.43 16.36 0.35
N ASN A 120 6.42 15.95 -0.44
CA ASN A 120 6.75 14.55 -0.74
C ASN A 120 5.57 13.73 -1.28
N HIS A 121 4.54 14.38 -1.84
CA HIS A 121 3.31 13.77 -2.31
C HIS A 121 2.52 13.00 -1.22
N GLN A 122 2.74 13.33 0.05
CA GLN A 122 2.14 12.61 1.16
C GLN A 122 0.64 12.85 1.27
N ILE A 123 -0.08 11.80 1.64
CA ILE A 123 -1.49 11.82 1.97
C ILE A 123 -1.60 11.84 3.50
N ARG A 124 -2.09 12.95 4.04
CA ARG A 124 -2.24 13.14 5.49
C ARG A 124 -3.54 13.87 5.79
N PHE A 125 -4.29 13.32 6.74
CA PHE A 125 -5.48 13.93 7.29
C PHE A 125 -5.26 14.29 8.76
N ASN A 126 -6.12 15.10 9.35
CA ASN A 126 -6.21 15.27 10.80
C ASN A 126 -7.38 14.44 11.37
N ASN A 127 -7.60 14.51 12.67
CA ASN A 127 -8.73 13.82 13.34
C ASN A 127 -10.11 14.35 12.91
N SER A 128 -10.18 15.51 12.27
CA SER A 128 -11.39 16.04 11.63
C SER A 128 -11.55 15.57 10.17
N HIS A 129 -10.70 14.62 9.73
CA HIS A 129 -10.63 14.13 8.36
C HIS A 129 -10.41 15.22 7.29
N GLU A 130 -9.71 16.29 7.66
CA GLU A 130 -9.28 17.34 6.74
C GLU A 130 -7.86 17.05 6.25
N PHE A 131 -7.66 17.18 4.94
CA PHE A 131 -6.34 17.06 4.36
C PHE A 131 -5.46 18.21 4.83
N ASN A 132 -4.31 17.87 5.40
CA ASN A 132 -3.43 18.82 6.08
C ASN A 132 -1.96 18.70 5.63
N SER A 133 -1.66 17.99 4.54
CA SER A 133 -0.31 17.93 4.00
C SER A 133 0.18 19.34 3.62
N PRO A 134 1.44 19.70 3.94
CA PRO A 134 2.03 20.97 3.52
C PRO A 134 2.23 21.02 2.01
N PHE A 135 2.41 22.22 1.44
CA PHE A 135 2.75 22.40 0.03
C PHE A 135 4.19 21.92 -0.25
N GLY A 136 4.39 21.20 -1.36
CA GLY A 136 5.67 20.65 -1.79
C GLY A 136 6.50 21.60 -2.64
N THR A 137 6.80 22.78 -2.08
CA THR A 137 7.51 23.88 -2.75
C THR A 137 8.72 23.40 -3.56
N ASN A 138 8.79 23.83 -4.83
CA ASN A 138 9.87 23.56 -5.79
C ASN A 138 10.12 22.08 -6.14
N ARG A 139 9.32 21.14 -5.61
CA ARG A 139 9.58 19.70 -5.77
C ARG A 139 8.40 18.92 -6.32
N SER A 140 7.20 19.19 -5.85
CA SER A 140 6.02 18.39 -6.14
C SER A 140 5.09 19.10 -7.12
N SER A 141 4.77 18.41 -8.21
CA SER A 141 3.76 18.82 -9.18
C SER A 141 3.19 17.60 -9.91
N PHE A 142 2.01 17.77 -10.50
CA PHE A 142 1.56 16.87 -11.55
C PHE A 142 2.52 16.99 -12.75
N ASN A 143 3.09 15.87 -13.18
CA ASN A 143 4.09 15.83 -14.24
C ASN A 143 3.88 14.61 -15.15
N GLY A 144 4.64 14.53 -16.25
CA GLY A 144 4.47 13.47 -17.25
C GLY A 144 4.65 12.04 -16.72
N ASN A 145 5.43 11.83 -15.66
CA ASN A 145 5.55 10.51 -15.03
C ASN A 145 4.29 10.14 -14.25
N ILE A 146 3.70 11.09 -13.51
CA ILE A 146 2.43 10.86 -12.80
C ILE A 146 1.32 10.62 -13.82
N GLU A 147 1.25 11.42 -14.89
CA GLU A 147 0.27 11.24 -15.97
C GLU A 147 0.40 9.85 -16.62
N LYS A 148 1.62 9.44 -16.99
CA LYS A 148 1.88 8.11 -17.55
C LYS A 148 1.45 6.98 -16.60
N ASN A 149 1.79 7.09 -15.31
CA ASN A 149 1.42 6.10 -14.31
C ASN A 149 -0.10 6.05 -14.14
N LEU A 150 -0.77 7.21 -14.05
CA LEU A 150 -2.22 7.31 -13.94
C LEU A 150 -2.91 6.64 -15.13
N THR A 151 -2.48 6.93 -16.36
CA THR A 151 -3.05 6.33 -17.57
C THR A 151 -2.91 4.80 -17.57
N ALA A 152 -1.73 4.28 -17.25
CA ALA A 152 -1.51 2.83 -17.17
C ALA A 152 -2.32 2.17 -16.04
N PHE A 153 -2.42 2.85 -14.90
CA PHE A 153 -3.16 2.37 -13.73
C PHE A 153 -4.67 2.34 -13.99
N CYS A 154 -5.26 3.42 -14.54
CA CYS A 154 -6.67 3.46 -14.93
C CYS A 154 -7.02 2.34 -15.92
N ARG A 155 -6.13 2.08 -16.90
CA ARG A 155 -6.33 0.98 -17.84
C ARG A 155 -6.41 -0.37 -17.11
N ALA A 156 -5.44 -0.66 -16.25
CA ALA A 156 -5.40 -1.91 -15.50
C ALA A 156 -6.59 -2.07 -14.54
N LEU A 157 -7.02 -0.99 -13.88
CA LEU A 157 -8.21 -0.98 -13.02
C LEU A 157 -9.50 -1.35 -13.76
N LYS A 158 -9.58 -1.01 -15.05
CA LYS A 158 -10.74 -1.32 -15.92
C LYS A 158 -10.67 -2.72 -16.52
N GLU A 159 -9.46 -3.25 -16.74
CA GLU A 159 -9.24 -4.57 -17.34
C GLU A 159 -9.37 -5.73 -16.33
N LYS A 160 -9.07 -5.49 -15.04
CA LYS A 160 -9.07 -6.52 -13.99
C LYS A 160 -10.39 -6.53 -13.20
N ASP A 161 -10.85 -7.72 -12.78
CA ASP A 161 -11.97 -7.86 -11.83
C ASP A 161 -11.52 -7.50 -10.42
N ILE A 162 -11.71 -6.22 -10.06
CA ILE A 162 -11.31 -5.66 -8.77
C ILE A 162 -12.54 -5.28 -7.95
N VAL A 163 -12.61 -5.79 -6.72
CA VAL A 163 -13.58 -5.40 -5.69
C VAL A 163 -12.89 -4.49 -4.69
N PHE A 164 -13.47 -3.31 -4.48
CA PHE A 164 -12.96 -2.33 -3.51
C PHE A 164 -13.67 -2.48 -2.17
N SER A 165 -12.92 -2.43 -1.07
CA SER A 165 -13.46 -2.39 0.29
C SER A 165 -12.62 -1.50 1.21
N THR A 166 -13.22 -1.02 2.28
CA THR A 166 -12.57 -0.16 3.27
C THR A 166 -12.74 -0.67 4.69
N THR A 167 -12.65 -1.98 4.85
CA THR A 167 -13.01 -2.67 6.09
C THR A 167 -11.78 -2.82 6.98
N ASP A 168 -11.95 -2.73 8.29
CA ASP A 168 -10.91 -3.15 9.23
C ASP A 168 -10.63 -4.64 9.01
N PHE A 169 -9.35 -5.04 8.96
CA PHE A 169 -8.99 -6.42 8.66
C PHE A 169 -9.56 -7.43 9.67
N ARG A 170 -9.85 -6.97 10.90
CA ARG A 170 -10.48 -7.79 11.96
C ARG A 170 -11.94 -8.10 11.67
N GLU A 171 -12.59 -7.29 10.85
CA GLU A 171 -14.02 -7.36 10.54
C GLU A 171 -14.29 -7.86 9.11
N MET A 172 -13.26 -7.95 8.27
CA MET A 172 -13.41 -8.42 6.89
C MET A 172 -13.81 -9.90 6.87
N ASP A 173 -14.92 -10.20 6.18
CA ASP A 173 -15.32 -11.59 5.93
C ASP A 173 -14.39 -12.22 4.90
N LEU A 174 -13.65 -13.24 5.35
CA LEU A 174 -12.69 -14.00 4.56
C LEU A 174 -13.09 -15.48 4.46
N GLY A 175 -14.31 -15.84 4.86
CA GLY A 175 -14.79 -17.23 4.86
C GLY A 175 -14.96 -17.83 3.46
N PHE A 176 -14.90 -17.00 2.41
CA PHE A 176 -14.94 -17.45 1.02
C PHE A 176 -13.58 -17.93 0.49
N LEU A 177 -12.48 -17.65 1.20
CA LEU A 177 -11.14 -18.06 0.79
C LEU A 177 -10.91 -19.56 1.05
N GLY A 178 -10.24 -20.23 0.12
CA GLY A 178 -9.78 -21.61 0.25
C GLY A 178 -8.37 -21.83 -0.30
N GLU A 179 -8.04 -23.09 -0.61
CA GLU A 179 -6.68 -23.55 -0.94
C GLU A 179 -6.04 -22.95 -2.20
N ASN A 180 -6.86 -22.38 -3.10
CA ASN A 180 -6.42 -21.76 -4.35
C ASN A 180 -6.37 -20.23 -4.26
N ASP A 181 -6.72 -19.67 -3.12
CA ASP A 181 -6.76 -18.23 -2.91
C ASP A 181 -5.54 -17.76 -2.12
N LEU A 182 -5.18 -16.49 -2.29
CA LEU A 182 -4.04 -15.87 -1.62
C LEU A 182 -4.47 -14.58 -0.93
N ILE A 183 -4.17 -14.46 0.35
CA ILE A 183 -4.20 -13.17 1.05
C ILE A 183 -2.78 -12.60 1.15
N TYR A 184 -2.61 -11.36 0.71
CA TYR A 184 -1.39 -10.59 0.87
C TYR A 184 -1.60 -9.52 1.93
N CYS A 185 -0.65 -9.46 2.87
CA CYS A 185 -0.65 -8.51 3.97
C CYS A 185 0.62 -7.66 3.92
N ASP A 186 0.44 -6.34 3.84
CA ASP A 186 1.51 -5.35 3.99
C ASP A 186 1.10 -4.28 5.01
N PRO A 187 0.98 -4.66 6.30
CA PRO A 187 0.52 -3.75 7.34
C PRO A 187 1.53 -2.63 7.59
N PRO A 188 1.15 -1.58 8.34
CA PRO A 188 2.13 -0.73 9.00
C PRO A 188 3.10 -1.58 9.85
N TYR A 189 4.40 -1.27 9.82
CA TYR A 189 5.41 -2.09 10.53
C TYR A 189 5.68 -1.51 11.93
N LEU A 190 5.50 -2.32 12.97
CA LEU A 190 5.63 -1.92 14.38
C LEU A 190 6.94 -1.18 14.69
N ILE A 191 8.07 -1.70 14.20
CA ILE A 191 9.42 -1.17 14.47
C ILE A 191 9.91 -0.13 13.46
N SER A 192 9.04 0.36 12.57
CA SER A 192 9.38 1.42 11.62
C SER A 192 8.88 2.78 12.09
N THR A 193 9.54 3.86 11.69
CA THR A 193 9.04 5.23 11.91
C THR A 193 8.09 5.67 10.79
N GLY A 194 7.35 4.73 10.20
CA GLY A 194 6.41 4.98 9.12
C GLY A 194 5.29 5.91 9.61
N SER A 195 4.95 6.92 8.81
CA SER A 195 3.95 7.90 9.21
C SER A 195 2.50 7.39 9.24
N TYR A 196 2.28 6.09 9.07
CA TYR A 196 1.00 5.42 9.26
C TYR A 196 0.88 4.80 10.66
N ASN A 197 1.97 4.76 11.42
CA ASN A 197 2.00 4.14 12.76
C ASN A 197 1.48 5.06 13.86
N ASP A 198 1.23 6.34 13.58
CA ASP A 198 1.05 7.37 14.61
C ASP A 198 -0.40 7.82 14.83
N GLY A 199 -1.40 7.24 14.13
CA GLY A 199 -2.86 7.40 14.37
C GLY A 199 -3.41 8.82 14.25
N ASN A 200 -2.54 9.81 14.22
CA ASN A 200 -2.79 11.25 14.13
C ASN A 200 -3.28 11.66 12.74
N ARG A 201 -3.74 10.69 11.95
CA ARG A 201 -4.22 10.83 10.58
C ARG A 201 -5.69 10.46 10.41
N GLY A 202 -6.42 10.27 11.52
CA GLY A 202 -7.85 9.94 11.51
C GLY A 202 -8.16 8.47 11.21
N PHE A 203 -7.17 7.58 11.36
CA PHE A 203 -7.29 6.13 11.21
C PHE A 203 -6.62 5.45 12.41
N ARG A 204 -6.99 4.18 12.72
CA ARG A 204 -6.49 3.50 13.92
C ARG A 204 -4.97 3.35 13.90
N ASP A 205 -4.36 3.46 15.08
CA ASP A 205 -2.95 3.18 15.31
C ASP A 205 -2.61 1.71 15.02
N TRP A 206 -1.34 1.47 14.71
CA TRP A 206 -0.79 0.11 14.62
C TRP A 206 0.13 -0.14 15.80
N HIS A 207 -0.32 -0.98 16.73
CA HIS A 207 0.44 -1.39 17.90
C HIS A 207 0.56 -2.92 17.98
N GLU A 208 1.14 -3.41 19.08
CA GLU A 208 1.29 -4.85 19.32
C GLU A 208 -0.06 -5.60 19.28
N GLU A 209 -1.16 -4.95 19.70
CA GLU A 209 -2.50 -5.54 19.66
C GLU A 209 -2.98 -5.81 18.22
N GLU A 210 -2.81 -4.85 17.31
CA GLU A 210 -3.12 -5.00 15.88
C GLU A 210 -2.22 -6.05 15.22
N GLU A 211 -0.92 -6.03 15.53
CA GLU A 211 0.01 -7.02 14.97
C GLU A 211 -0.34 -8.43 15.44
N ALA A 212 -0.57 -8.64 16.74
CA ALA A 212 -0.99 -9.93 17.28
C ALA A 212 -2.33 -10.40 16.67
N ALA A 213 -3.29 -9.48 16.46
CA ALA A 213 -4.55 -9.81 15.80
C ALA A 213 -4.37 -10.23 14.34
N LEU A 214 -3.46 -9.58 13.59
CA LEU A 214 -3.14 -9.97 12.23
C LEU A 214 -2.45 -11.35 12.18
N LEU A 215 -1.47 -11.61 13.05
CA LEU A 215 -0.80 -12.90 13.12
C LEU A 215 -1.79 -14.03 13.45
N GLY A 216 -2.70 -13.79 14.41
CA GLY A 216 -3.78 -14.73 14.73
C GLY A 216 -4.79 -14.94 13.60
N LEU A 217 -5.05 -13.92 12.77
CA LEU A 217 -5.84 -14.09 11.53
C LEU A 217 -5.12 -15.01 10.54
N LEU A 218 -3.82 -14.81 10.32
CA LEU A 218 -3.03 -15.63 9.39
C LEU A 218 -2.94 -17.10 9.85
N ASP A 219 -2.81 -17.35 11.15
CA ASP A 219 -2.85 -18.71 11.71
C ASP A 219 -4.20 -19.40 11.46
N ARG A 220 -5.32 -18.67 11.61
CA ARG A 220 -6.65 -19.20 11.31
C ARG A 220 -6.82 -19.54 9.82
N LEU A 221 -6.36 -18.65 8.94
CA LEU A 221 -6.41 -18.86 7.48
C LEU A 221 -5.52 -20.03 7.06
N ASN A 222 -4.36 -20.19 7.67
CA ASN A 222 -3.52 -21.37 7.49
C ASN A 222 -4.25 -22.66 7.87
N GLY A 223 -4.95 -22.67 9.01
CA GLY A 223 -5.78 -23.81 9.43
C GLY A 223 -6.94 -24.14 8.48
N GLN A 224 -7.38 -23.18 7.65
CA GLN A 224 -8.39 -23.36 6.60
C GLN A 224 -7.80 -23.79 5.25
N GLY A 225 -6.47 -23.83 5.12
CA GLY A 225 -5.77 -24.15 3.87
C GLY A 225 -5.55 -22.93 2.95
N THR A 226 -6.02 -21.74 3.34
CA THR A 226 -5.81 -20.51 2.56
C THR A 226 -4.33 -20.13 2.55
N ARG A 227 -3.81 -19.75 1.39
CA ARG A 227 -2.43 -19.29 1.27
C ARG A 227 -2.33 -17.85 1.76
N PHE A 228 -1.27 -17.53 2.49
CA PHE A 228 -0.96 -16.15 2.87
C PHE A 228 0.47 -15.77 2.54
N ALA A 229 0.66 -14.46 2.31
CA ALA A 229 1.96 -13.83 2.24
C ALA A 229 1.96 -12.54 3.06
N LEU A 230 2.90 -12.41 4.00
CA LEU A 230 3.06 -11.24 4.87
C LEU A 230 4.41 -10.56 4.58
N SER A 231 4.37 -9.32 4.11
CA SER A 231 5.55 -8.45 4.08
C SER A 231 5.71 -7.77 5.43
N ASN A 232 6.91 -7.83 6.00
CA ASN A 232 7.23 -7.12 7.25
C ASN A 232 8.76 -6.98 7.41
N VAL A 233 9.22 -6.42 8.53
CA VAL A 233 10.63 -6.20 8.87
C VAL A 233 10.93 -6.82 10.23
N LEU A 234 11.93 -7.71 10.26
CA LEU A 234 12.35 -8.37 11.51
C LEU A 234 13.21 -7.45 12.39
N TYR A 235 14.08 -6.66 11.75
CA TYR A 235 15.00 -5.74 12.41
C TYR A 235 15.04 -4.40 11.67
N HIS A 236 15.05 -3.29 12.40
CA HIS A 236 15.17 -1.95 11.83
C HIS A 236 15.92 -1.02 12.78
N LYS A 237 17.13 -0.57 12.40
CA LYS A 237 17.88 0.47 13.13
C LYS A 237 18.01 0.20 14.64
N GLY A 238 18.47 -0.99 15.01
CA GLY A 238 18.65 -1.40 16.41
C GLY A 238 17.40 -1.95 17.10
N LEU A 239 16.22 -1.84 16.49
CA LEU A 239 14.98 -2.42 16.99
C LEU A 239 14.75 -3.81 16.39
N SER A 240 14.14 -4.70 17.16
CA SER A 240 13.67 -6.02 16.74
C SER A 240 12.16 -6.15 16.94
N ASN A 241 11.50 -6.88 16.04
CA ASN A 241 10.11 -7.27 16.21
C ASN A 241 10.08 -8.71 16.75
N ASP A 242 10.25 -8.86 18.06
CA ASP A 242 10.42 -10.17 18.70
C ASP A 242 9.17 -11.06 18.54
N LEU A 243 7.97 -10.47 18.58
CA LEU A 243 6.70 -11.15 18.33
C LEU A 243 6.67 -11.79 16.93
N LEU A 244 7.00 -11.01 15.90
CA LEU A 244 7.05 -11.48 14.52
C LEU A 244 8.17 -12.52 14.33
N ILE A 245 9.33 -12.31 14.94
CA ILE A 245 10.47 -13.24 14.85
C ILE A 245 10.06 -14.62 15.38
N GLU A 246 9.47 -14.68 16.58
CA GLU A 246 9.00 -15.94 17.17
C GLU A 246 7.91 -16.59 16.31
N TRP A 247 6.89 -15.84 15.92
CA TRP A 247 5.78 -16.34 15.11
C TRP A 247 6.24 -16.89 13.75
N SER A 248 7.18 -16.20 13.09
CA SER A 248 7.67 -16.55 11.75
C SER A 248 8.40 -17.89 11.67
N GLN A 249 8.83 -18.46 12.80
CA GLN A 249 9.50 -19.77 12.85
C GLN A 249 8.60 -20.94 12.39
N ASN A 250 7.29 -20.75 12.40
CA ASN A 250 6.31 -21.74 11.95
C ASN A 250 6.07 -21.73 10.44
N TYR A 251 6.71 -20.80 9.71
CA TYR A 251 6.40 -20.49 8.31
C TYR A 251 7.66 -20.33 7.45
N HIS A 252 7.48 -20.23 6.13
CA HIS A 252 8.58 -20.02 5.19
C HIS A 252 8.95 -18.54 5.11
N ILE A 253 10.21 -18.22 5.44
CA ILE A 253 10.75 -16.86 5.38
C ILE A 253 11.58 -16.69 4.11
N THR A 254 11.20 -15.71 3.29
CA THR A 254 11.99 -15.23 2.15
C THR A 254 12.59 -13.87 2.49
N TYR A 255 13.91 -13.76 2.49
CA TYR A 255 14.61 -12.49 2.67
C TYR A 255 14.61 -11.72 1.35
N ILE A 256 14.12 -10.47 1.37
CA ILE A 256 14.04 -9.64 0.16
C ILE A 256 15.44 -9.30 -0.37
N ASP A 257 16.39 -9.05 0.55
CA ASP A 257 17.81 -9.01 0.23
C ASP A 257 18.44 -10.36 0.58
N LYS A 258 18.87 -11.11 -0.45
CA LYS A 258 19.46 -12.45 -0.31
C LYS A 258 20.73 -12.46 0.56
N SER A 259 21.40 -11.32 0.77
CA SER A 259 22.58 -11.25 1.65
C SER A 259 22.27 -11.66 3.09
N TYR A 260 21.02 -11.52 3.54
CA TYR A 260 20.59 -11.92 4.88
C TYR A 260 20.33 -13.41 5.04
N ALA A 261 20.12 -14.17 3.95
CA ALA A 261 19.81 -15.60 4.03
C ALA A 261 20.94 -16.45 4.64
N ASN A 262 22.18 -15.98 4.55
CA ASN A 262 23.36 -16.64 5.12
C ASN A 262 23.77 -16.07 6.49
N CYS A 263 23.02 -15.10 7.03
CA CYS A 263 23.32 -14.49 8.32
C CYS A 263 22.72 -15.35 9.44
N ASN A 264 23.59 -15.96 10.25
CA ASN A 264 23.18 -16.58 11.51
C ASN A 264 22.47 -15.54 12.41
N TYR A 265 21.52 -16.00 13.24
CA TYR A 265 20.72 -15.21 14.20
C TYR A 265 21.49 -14.16 15.03
N HIS A 266 22.81 -14.27 15.12
CA HIS A 266 23.69 -13.30 15.76
C HIS A 266 24.17 -12.22 14.78
N PHE A 267 23.29 -11.26 14.45
CA PHE A 267 23.70 -9.98 13.88
C PHE A 267 24.66 -9.30 14.87
N LYS A 268 25.94 -9.17 14.48
CA LYS A 268 26.97 -8.46 15.27
C LYS A 268 26.90 -6.94 15.16
N ASP A 269 26.08 -6.42 14.25
CA ASP A 269 25.98 -4.98 13.97
C ASP A 269 24.50 -4.58 13.87
N ARG A 270 23.83 -4.53 15.02
CA ARG A 270 22.38 -4.25 15.14
C ARG A 270 22.03 -2.81 14.75
N ASP A 271 23.01 -1.92 14.67
CA ASP A 271 22.76 -0.47 14.71
C ASP A 271 22.35 0.16 13.35
N ALA A 272 22.44 -0.56 12.22
CA ALA A 272 22.17 0.03 10.90
C ALA A 272 21.31 -0.78 9.92
N VAL A 273 20.98 -2.03 10.24
CA VAL A 273 20.41 -2.96 9.24
C VAL A 273 18.86 -2.94 9.27
N THR A 274 18.25 -2.94 8.08
CA THR A 274 16.82 -3.21 7.90
C THR A 274 16.67 -4.57 7.22
N VAL A 275 16.05 -5.52 7.91
CA VAL A 275 15.85 -6.89 7.38
C VAL A 275 14.39 -7.05 6.96
N GLU A 276 14.12 -6.75 5.69
CA GLU A 276 12.80 -6.90 5.07
C GLU A 276 12.58 -8.34 4.59
N VAL A 277 11.43 -8.91 4.93
CA VAL A 277 11.08 -10.31 4.67
C VAL A 277 9.68 -10.44 4.07
N LEU A 278 9.47 -11.56 3.38
CA LEU A 278 8.16 -12.08 3.00
C LEU A 278 7.97 -13.44 3.70
N ILE A 279 6.94 -13.55 4.53
CA ILE A 279 6.62 -14.77 5.28
C ILE A 279 5.39 -15.43 4.66
N THR A 280 5.45 -16.74 4.41
CA THR A 280 4.42 -17.48 3.66
C THR A 280 4.14 -18.85 4.30
N ASN A 281 2.91 -19.34 4.22
CA ASN A 281 2.56 -20.70 4.65
C ASN A 281 2.67 -21.77 3.55
N TYR A 282 3.29 -21.41 2.43
CA TYR A 282 3.53 -22.29 1.30
C TYR A 282 4.98 -22.11 0.83
N VAL A 283 5.51 -23.07 0.08
CA VAL A 283 6.86 -22.98 -0.48
C VAL A 283 6.86 -21.95 -1.63
N PRO A 284 7.67 -20.87 -1.57
CA PRO A 284 7.72 -19.87 -2.62
C PRO A 284 8.23 -20.44 -3.94
N GLU A 285 7.54 -20.16 -5.06
CA GLU A 285 7.91 -20.76 -6.35
C GLU A 285 9.24 -20.25 -6.94
N GLY A 286 9.71 -19.07 -6.50
CA GLY A 286 10.98 -18.48 -6.93
C GLY A 286 12.18 -18.77 -6.01
N ALA A 287 12.05 -19.71 -5.06
CA ALA A 287 13.11 -20.04 -4.10
C ALA A 287 14.23 -20.92 -4.69
N GLU A 288 14.07 -21.46 -5.89
CA GLU A 288 15.09 -22.21 -6.62
C GLU A 288 15.59 -21.41 -7.83
N GLU A 289 16.59 -20.54 -7.61
CA GLU A 289 17.62 -20.11 -8.57
C GLU A 289 18.81 -19.45 -7.83
#